data_AF-F2X057-F1
#
_entry.id   AF-F2X057-F1
#
_cell.length_a   1.000
_cell.length_b   1.000
_cell.length_c   1.000
_cell.angle_alpha   90.00
_cell.angle_beta   90.00
_cell.angle_gamma   90.00
#
_symmetry.space_group_name_H-M   'P 1'
#
loop_
_entity.id
_entity.type
_entity.pdbx_description
1 polymer ?
#
loop_
_entity_poly.entity_id
_entity_poly.type
_entity_poly.pdbx_seq_one_letter_code
_entity_poly.pdbx_strand_id
1 'polypeptide(L)' 'ARSVAETMGNYHPHGDSSIYDTLVRMAQPWSLRYPLVDGQ' A
#
# COMPACT_ATOMS: atom_id res chain seq x y z
N ALA A 1 6.26 -0.35 -6.72
CA ALA A 1 6.39 1.04 -7.21
C ALA A 1 5.13 1.55 -7.92
N ARG A 2 4.59 0.84 -8.92
CA ARG A 2 3.44 1.31 -9.73
C ARG A 2 2.18 1.66 -8.91
N SER A 3 1.76 0.82 -7.98
CA SER A 3 0.54 1.07 -7.17
C SER A 3 0.63 2.34 -6.33
N VAL A 4 1.84 2.68 -5.84
CA VAL A 4 2.07 3.93 -5.09
C VAL A 4 1.94 5.13 -6.01
N ALA A 5 2.59 5.11 -7.17
CA ALA A 5 2.54 6.22 -8.13
C ALA A 5 1.13 6.46 -8.67
N GLU A 6 0.38 5.40 -8.97
CA GLU A 6 -1.01 5.51 -9.45
C GLU A 6 -1.93 6.11 -8.38
N THR A 7 -1.81 5.65 -7.13
CA THR A 7 -2.60 6.19 -6.02
C THR A 7 -2.25 7.65 -5.76
N MET A 8 -0.95 7.97 -5.75
CA MET A 8 -0.47 9.33 -5.51
C MET A 8 -0.91 10.32 -6.60
N GLY A 9 -0.84 9.90 -7.87
CA GLY A 9 -1.18 10.75 -9.00
C GLY A 9 -2.67 11.00 -9.16
N ASN A 10 -3.53 10.06 -8.76
CA ASN A 10 -4.97 10.12 -9.07
C ASN A 10 -5.87 10.35 -7.85
N TYR A 11 -5.47 9.89 -6.66
CA TYR A 11 -6.41 9.80 -5.52
C TYR A 11 -5.87 10.42 -4.23
N HIS A 12 -4.56 10.40 -4.01
CA HIS A 12 -3.95 10.87 -2.76
C HIS A 12 -2.65 11.65 -3.02
N PRO A 13 -2.74 12.96 -3.37
CA PRO A 13 -1.59 13.77 -3.83
C PRO A 13 -0.72 14.28 -2.67
N HIS A 14 -0.34 13.38 -1.77
CA HIS A 14 0.55 13.62 -0.64
C HIS A 14 1.75 12.67 -0.72
N GLY A 15 2.71 12.82 0.20
CA GLY A 15 3.97 12.06 0.19
C GLY A 15 3.77 10.53 0.14
N ASP A 16 4.68 9.85 -0.55
CA ASP A 16 4.59 8.43 -0.89
C ASP A 16 4.57 7.48 0.33
N SER A 17 5.22 7.87 1.43
CA SER A 17 5.45 7.00 2.59
C SER A 17 4.15 6.47 3.17
N SER A 18 3.11 7.32 3.29
CA SER A 18 1.82 6.89 3.82
C SER A 18 1.14 5.82 2.95
N ILE A 19 1.27 5.93 1.62
CA ILE A 19 0.70 5.00 0.66
C ILE A 19 1.49 3.69 0.67
N TYR A 20 2.82 3.77 0.69
CA TYR A 20 3.68 2.61 0.73
C TYR A 20 3.53 1.81 2.02
N ASP A 21 3.55 2.48 3.18
CA ASP A 21 3.40 1.83 4.48
C ASP A 21 2.05 1.13 4.61
N THR A 22 0.99 1.74 4.07
CA THR A 22 -0.34 1.12 4.02
C THR A 22 -0.34 -0.13 3.13
N LEU A 23 0.26 -0.06 1.94
CA LEU A 23 0.36 -1.20 1.03
C LEU A 23 1.13 -2.35 1.68
N VAL A 24 2.28 -2.06 2.29
CA VAL A 24 3.07 -3.05 3.03
C VAL A 24 2.26 -3.65 4.17
N ARG A 25 1.58 -2.82 4.98
CA ARG A 25 0.73 -3.30 6.08
C ARG A 25 -0.36 -4.26 5.61
N MET A 26 -0.97 -4.00 4.45
CA MET A 26 -2.01 -4.86 3.90
C MET A 26 -1.50 -6.21 3.36
N ALA A 27 -0.20 -6.32 3.09
CA ALA A 27 0.45 -7.55 2.67
C ALA A 27 1.02 -8.39 3.84
N GLN A 28 1.02 -7.87 5.06
CA GLN A 28 1.62 -8.54 6.22
C GLN A 28 0.66 -9.60 6.82
N PRO A 29 1.00 -10.90 6.79
CA PRO A 29 0.13 -11.97 7.30
C PRO A 29 -0.05 -11.97 8.83
N TRP A 30 0.84 -11.30 9.56
CA TRP A 30 0.70 -11.10 11.01
C TRP A 30 -0.11 -9.86 11.38
N SER A 31 -0.28 -8.90 10.46
CA SER A 31 -0.99 -7.65 10.71
C SER A 31 -2.50 -7.75 10.44
N LEU A 32 -2.89 -8.62 9.52
CA LEU A 32 -4.29 -8.83 9.13
C LEU A 32 -4.64 -10.32 9.18
N ARG A 33 -5.84 -10.62 9.69
CA ARG A 33 -6.36 -12.00 9.72
C ARG A 33 -6.52 -12.60 8.32
N TYR A 34 -6.85 -11.76 7.35
CA TYR A 34 -6.96 -12.07 5.92
C TYR A 34 -6.28 -10.95 5.15
N PRO A 35 -5.03 -11.15 4.69
CA PRO A 35 -4.33 -10.16 3.88
C PRO A 35 -5.11 -9.79 2.62
N LEU A 36 -5.04 -8.52 2.24
CA LEU A 36 -5.77 -7.99 1.07
C LEU A 36 -4.84 -7.72 -0.11
N VAL A 37 -3.53 -7.72 0.14
CA VAL A 37 -2.49 -7.60 -0.87
C VAL A 37 -1.62 -8.83 -0.76
N ASP A 38 -1.32 -9.45 -1.90
CA ASP A 38 -0.29 -10.48 -1.99
C ASP A 38 1.05 -9.81 -2.35
N GLY A 39 2.06 -10.04 -1.53
CA GLY A 39 3.38 -9.42 -1.66
C GLY A 39 4.40 -10.41 -2.21
N GLN A 40 5.28 -9.94 -3.10
CA GLN A 40 6.43 -10.68 -3.63
C GLN A 40 7.71 -9.87 -3.43
#